data_AF-A0A370I820-F1
#
_entry.id   AF-A0A370I820-F1
#
_cell.length_a   1.000
_cell.length_b   1.000
_cell.length_c   1.000
_cell.angle_alpha   90.00
_cell.angle_beta   90.00
_cell.angle_gamma   90.00
#
_symmetry.space_group_name_H-M   'P 1'
#
loop_
_entity.id
_entity.type
_entity.pdbx_description
1 polymer ?
#
loop_
_entity_poly.entity_id
_entity_poly.type
_entity_poly.pdbx_seq_one_letter_code
_entity_poly.pdbx_strand_id
1 'polypeptide(L)'
;MVAGKYVTARVCGGILGAVGCLFGTSLFGVGAAHAADTVYFAMGGWNCSIGADSVVGCDLTPPAPSMNVLYAGAQMSVPNVPAIVIDSAAMPAHPQWNSNGSHTLPGGNPPLARIESADARAARFSITYAGANCQITYRDVAVCSSMGHGFSQWGPVPQGY
;
A
#
# COMPACT_ATOMS: atom_id res chain seq x y z
N MET A 1 3.20 37.24 -15.39
CA MET A 1 1.82 37.59 -15.00
C MET A 1 0.97 37.59 -16.27
N VAL A 2 0.09 36.61 -16.45
CA VAL A 2 -0.91 36.62 -17.52
C VAL A 2 -2.24 36.28 -16.88
N ALA A 3 -3.19 37.19 -17.08
CA ALA A 3 -4.51 37.23 -16.47
C ALA A 3 -5.43 36.14 -17.06
N GLY A 4 -6.25 35.58 -16.18
CA GLY A 4 -7.21 34.53 -16.50
C GLY A 4 -8.39 35.00 -17.36
N LYS A 5 -9.00 34.03 -18.02
CA LYS A 5 -10.39 34.10 -18.50
C LYS A 5 -11.13 32.91 -17.89
N TYR A 6 -11.95 33.19 -16.88
CA TYR A 6 -12.89 32.22 -16.32
C TYR A 6 -14.09 32.12 -17.27
N VAL A 7 -14.34 30.94 -17.81
CA VAL A 7 -15.62 30.60 -18.44
C VAL A 7 -16.44 29.85 -17.40
N THR A 8 -17.38 30.55 -16.77
CA THR A 8 -18.39 29.98 -15.88
C THR A 8 -19.45 29.29 -16.73
N ALA A 9 -19.39 27.96 -16.85
CA ALA A 9 -20.52 27.18 -17.37
C ALA A 9 -21.50 26.91 -16.22
N ARG A 10 -22.60 27.66 -16.17
CA ARG A 10 -23.81 27.29 -15.41
C ARG A 10 -24.61 26.31 -16.26
N VAL A 11 -24.75 25.06 -15.81
CA VAL A 11 -25.79 24.17 -16.30
C VAL A 11 -26.85 24.07 -15.22
N CYS A 12 -28.03 24.63 -15.51
CA CYS A 12 -29.27 24.39 -14.81
C CYS A 12 -30.00 23.21 -15.46
N GLY A 13 -30.61 22.34 -14.64
CA GLY A 13 -31.51 21.27 -15.07
C GLY A 13 -31.04 19.92 -14.52
N GLY A 14 -31.84 19.12 -13.83
CA GLY A 14 -33.24 19.22 -13.43
C GLY A 14 -33.49 18.04 -12.49
N ILE A 15 -34.32 18.26 -11.46
CA ILE A 15 -34.71 17.24 -10.49
C ILE A 15 -35.76 16.36 -11.18
N LEU A 16 -35.49 15.06 -11.40
CA LEU A 16 -36.43 13.94 -11.31
C LEU A 16 -35.77 12.64 -11.82
N GLY A 17 -35.64 11.64 -10.94
CA GLY A 17 -35.70 10.23 -11.34
C GLY A 17 -34.39 9.44 -11.44
N ALA A 18 -34.16 8.63 -10.40
CA ALA A 18 -33.76 7.21 -10.46
C ALA A 18 -32.32 6.78 -10.83
N VAL A 19 -31.82 5.91 -9.93
CA VAL A 19 -30.72 4.92 -10.03
C VAL A 19 -29.29 5.46 -10.09
N GLY A 20 -28.62 5.30 -8.94
CA GLY A 20 -27.22 5.59 -8.75
C GLY A 20 -26.31 4.79 -9.68
N CYS A 21 -25.53 5.53 -10.47
CA CYS A 21 -24.16 5.19 -10.78
C CYS A 21 -23.34 6.39 -10.34
N LEU A 22 -22.87 6.35 -9.09
CA LEU A 22 -21.81 7.25 -8.65
C LEU A 22 -20.55 6.86 -9.43
N PHE A 23 -20.39 7.48 -10.59
CA PHE A 23 -19.08 7.65 -11.20
C PHE A 23 -18.25 8.47 -10.23
N GLY A 24 -17.46 7.78 -9.41
CA GLY A 24 -16.39 8.40 -8.66
C GLY A 24 -15.40 8.96 -9.66
N THR A 25 -15.57 10.21 -10.06
CA THR A 25 -14.46 11.01 -10.59
C THR A 25 -13.49 11.17 -9.43
N SER A 26 -12.52 10.27 -9.34
CA SER A 26 -11.37 10.42 -8.47
C SER A 26 -10.68 11.72 -8.85
N LEU A 27 -10.93 12.76 -8.06
CA LEU A 27 -10.13 13.97 -8.08
C LEU A 27 -8.71 13.52 -7.75
N PHE A 28 -7.79 13.82 -8.68
CA PHE A 28 -6.38 13.50 -8.62
C PHE A 28 -5.77 13.86 -7.27
N GLY A 29 -5.65 12.85 -6.40
CA GLY A 29 -4.64 12.77 -5.38
C GLY A 29 -3.61 11.74 -5.86
N VAL A 30 -2.38 12.17 -6.10
CA VAL A 30 -1.23 11.25 -6.12
C VAL A 30 -1.07 10.73 -4.70
N GLY A 31 -1.70 9.61 -4.39
CA GLY A 31 -1.81 9.07 -3.03
C GLY A 31 -2.57 7.76 -3.03
N ALA A 32 -2.61 7.10 -1.88
CA ALA A 32 -3.27 5.81 -1.74
C ALA A 32 -4.76 5.86 -2.14
N ALA A 33 -5.24 4.81 -2.81
CA ALA A 33 -6.63 4.65 -3.19
C ALA A 33 -7.40 3.92 -2.09
N HIS A 34 -8.65 4.31 -1.86
CA HIS A 34 -9.57 3.56 -1.00
C HIS A 34 -10.51 2.72 -1.86
N ALA A 35 -10.68 1.44 -1.50
CA ALA A 35 -11.76 0.61 -1.99
C ALA A 35 -12.41 -0.08 -0.79
N ALA A 36 -13.66 0.26 -0.52
CA ALA A 36 -14.33 -0.04 0.75
C ALA A 36 -13.46 0.37 1.95
N ASP A 37 -13.30 -0.53 2.92
CA ASP A 37 -12.53 -0.33 4.16
C ASP A 37 -11.05 -0.75 4.00
N THR A 38 -10.51 -0.68 2.78
CA THR A 38 -9.11 -1.04 2.48
C THR A 38 -8.43 0.07 1.70
N VAL A 39 -7.20 0.37 2.09
CA VAL A 39 -6.34 1.35 1.45
C VAL A 39 -5.30 0.63 0.60
N TYR A 40 -5.23 0.96 -0.67
CA TYR A 40 -4.31 0.40 -1.66
C TYR A 40 -3.29 1.42 -2.11
N PHE A 41 -2.03 1.02 -2.18
CA PHE A 41 -0.92 1.88 -2.58
C PHE A 41 0.21 1.05 -3.21
N ALA A 42 1.03 1.68 -4.02
CA ALA A 42 2.26 1.10 -4.52
C ALA A 42 3.46 1.60 -3.72
N MET A 43 4.36 0.67 -3.35
CA MET A 43 5.55 0.93 -2.55
C MET A 43 6.70 0.05 -3.02
N GLY A 44 7.83 0.65 -3.39
CA GLY A 44 9.05 -0.12 -3.69
C GLY A 44 8.92 -1.10 -4.86
N GLY A 45 8.00 -0.86 -5.79
CA GLY A 45 7.67 -1.78 -6.88
C GLY A 45 6.64 -2.85 -6.53
N TRP A 46 6.08 -2.83 -5.31
CA TRP A 46 5.03 -3.73 -4.85
C TRP A 46 3.68 -3.04 -4.83
N ASN A 47 2.61 -3.82 -5.01
CA ASN A 47 1.25 -3.36 -4.78
C ASN A 47 0.81 -3.83 -3.40
N CYS A 48 0.49 -2.88 -2.52
CA CYS A 48 0.17 -3.16 -1.13
C CYS A 48 -1.22 -2.68 -0.75
N SER A 49 -1.78 -3.30 0.29
CA SER A 49 -3.02 -2.86 0.91
C SER A 49 -2.95 -2.88 2.44
N ILE A 50 -3.75 -2.05 3.09
CA ILE A 50 -4.02 -2.09 4.52
C ILE A 50 -5.55 -2.13 4.72
N GLY A 51 -6.06 -3.19 5.34
CA GLY A 51 -7.46 -3.32 5.73
C GLY A 51 -7.78 -2.57 7.03
N ALA A 52 -9.06 -2.27 7.26
CA ALA A 52 -9.52 -1.63 8.51
C ALA A 52 -9.34 -2.50 9.76
N ASP A 53 -9.11 -3.80 9.57
CA ASP A 53 -8.72 -4.79 10.58
C ASP A 53 -7.20 -4.80 10.85
N SER A 54 -6.47 -3.81 10.34
CA SER A 54 -5.02 -3.69 10.45
C SER A 54 -4.23 -4.74 9.64
N VAL A 55 -4.89 -5.57 8.82
CA VAL A 55 -4.19 -6.54 7.97
C VAL A 55 -3.42 -5.79 6.90
N VAL A 56 -2.12 -6.07 6.79
CA VAL A 56 -1.25 -5.49 5.76
C VAL A 56 -0.86 -6.59 4.80
N GLY A 57 -0.92 -6.34 3.50
CA GLY A 57 -0.32 -7.24 2.54
C GLY A 57 0.28 -6.53 1.34
N CYS A 58 1.26 -7.16 0.70
CA CYS A 58 1.88 -6.68 -0.51
C CYS A 58 2.07 -7.82 -1.50
N ASP A 59 1.66 -7.62 -2.75
CA ASP A 59 1.92 -8.50 -3.88
C ASP A 59 3.29 -8.21 -4.49
N LEU A 60 4.05 -9.28 -4.71
CA LEU A 60 5.38 -9.28 -5.30
C LEU A 60 5.27 -9.76 -6.73
N THR A 61 5.44 -8.86 -7.70
CA THR A 61 5.43 -9.18 -9.13
C THR A 61 6.75 -8.77 -9.76
N PRO A 62 7.63 -9.72 -10.15
CA PRO A 62 7.48 -11.18 -9.99
C PRO A 62 7.59 -11.65 -8.52
N PRO A 63 7.12 -12.87 -8.20
CA PRO A 63 7.29 -13.44 -6.86
C PRO A 63 8.75 -13.44 -6.42
N ALA A 64 9.01 -13.15 -5.15
CA ALA A 64 10.36 -13.30 -4.60
C ALA A 64 10.73 -14.80 -4.53
N PRO A 65 11.99 -15.17 -4.82
CA PRO A 65 12.43 -16.56 -4.79
C PRO A 65 12.37 -17.15 -3.38
N SER A 66 12.58 -16.32 -2.35
CA SER A 66 12.42 -16.67 -0.95
C SER A 66 12.15 -15.44 -0.08
N MET A 67 11.71 -15.69 1.15
CA MET A 67 11.65 -14.73 2.26
C MET A 67 12.23 -15.41 3.49
N ASN A 68 12.85 -14.65 4.40
CA ASN A 68 13.18 -15.18 5.72
C ASN A 68 12.10 -14.74 6.70
N VAL A 69 11.58 -15.67 7.49
CA VAL A 69 10.54 -15.42 8.50
C VAL A 69 11.11 -15.80 9.86
N LEU A 70 10.95 -14.91 10.84
CA LEU A 70 11.38 -15.17 12.20
C LEU A 70 10.44 -16.17 12.88
N TYR A 71 10.83 -17.44 12.97
CA TYR A 71 10.04 -18.47 13.63
C TYR A 71 10.80 -19.02 14.83
N ALA A 72 10.17 -18.97 16.01
CA ALA A 72 10.75 -19.46 17.27
C ALA A 72 12.17 -18.91 17.57
N GLY A 73 12.43 -17.64 17.22
CA GLY A 73 13.72 -16.98 17.43
C GLY A 73 14.79 -17.29 16.38
N ALA A 74 14.47 -18.08 15.35
CA ALA A 74 15.37 -18.38 14.23
C ALA A 74 14.79 -17.86 12.90
N GLN A 75 15.67 -17.39 12.01
CA GLN A 75 15.27 -16.98 10.66
C GLN A 75 15.15 -18.20 9.76
N MET A 76 13.94 -18.48 9.28
CA MET A 76 13.63 -19.61 8.41
C MET A 76 13.37 -19.12 7.00
N SER A 77 14.12 -19.64 6.02
CA SER A 77 13.92 -19.29 4.62
C SER A 77 12.77 -20.10 4.02
N VAL A 78 11.76 -19.40 3.50
CA VAL A 78 10.57 -19.98 2.85
C VAL A 78 10.57 -19.62 1.37
N PRO A 79 10.35 -20.60 0.47
CA PRO A 79 10.48 -20.38 -0.97
C PRO A 79 9.20 -19.80 -1.59
N ASN A 80 9.36 -19.23 -2.79
CA ASN A 80 8.29 -18.77 -3.69
C ASN A 80 7.27 -17.86 -3.00
N VAL A 81 7.55 -16.57 -2.92
CA VAL A 81 6.79 -15.61 -2.12
C VAL A 81 6.06 -14.65 -3.08
N PRO A 82 4.82 -14.99 -3.49
CA PRO A 82 4.04 -14.14 -4.39
C PRO A 82 3.45 -12.91 -3.68
N ALA A 83 3.28 -13.00 -2.36
CA ALA A 83 2.84 -11.90 -1.52
C ALA A 83 3.37 -12.09 -0.09
N ILE A 84 3.42 -11.00 0.67
CA ILE A 84 3.76 -10.98 2.10
C ILE A 84 2.57 -10.38 2.84
N VAL A 85 2.21 -10.94 3.98
CA VAL A 85 1.08 -10.49 4.80
C VAL A 85 1.46 -10.38 6.28
N ILE A 86 0.78 -9.46 6.97
CA ILE A 86 0.69 -9.34 8.42
C ILE A 86 -0.80 -9.41 8.76
N ASP A 87 -1.28 -10.58 9.18
CA ASP A 87 -2.70 -10.84 9.43
C ASP A 87 -3.01 -11.34 10.85
N SER A 88 -1.99 -11.47 11.69
CA SER A 88 -2.10 -12.05 13.03
C SER A 88 -1.16 -11.36 14.01
N ALA A 89 -1.64 -11.10 15.23
CA ALA A 89 -0.79 -10.66 16.33
C ALA A 89 0.06 -11.81 16.92
N ALA A 90 -0.22 -13.07 16.57
CA ALA A 90 0.49 -14.23 17.08
C ALA A 90 1.61 -14.72 16.15
N MET A 91 1.61 -14.30 14.88
CA MET A 91 2.58 -14.74 13.88
C MET A 91 3.31 -13.54 13.27
N PRO A 92 4.62 -13.65 13.05
CA PRO A 92 5.36 -12.65 12.29
C PRO A 92 4.87 -12.55 10.86
N ALA A 93 5.27 -11.50 10.16
CA ALA A 93 4.97 -11.35 8.74
C ALA A 93 5.42 -12.59 7.95
N HIS A 94 4.55 -13.13 7.11
CA HIS A 94 4.79 -14.38 6.39
C HIS A 94 4.30 -14.32 4.94
N PRO A 95 4.71 -15.26 4.09
CA PRO A 95 4.18 -15.35 2.74
C PRO A 95 2.67 -15.61 2.74
N GLN A 96 2.00 -15.03 1.76
CA GLN A 96 0.62 -15.36 1.40
C GLN A 96 0.62 -16.01 0.02
N TRP A 97 0.85 -17.33 -0.01
CA TRP A 97 0.97 -18.09 -1.26
C TRP A 97 -0.27 -18.05 -2.16
N ASN A 98 -1.45 -17.82 -1.57
CA ASN A 98 -2.73 -17.77 -2.24
C ASN A 98 -3.25 -16.35 -2.49
N SER A 99 -2.39 -15.33 -2.44
CA SER A 99 -2.81 -13.93 -2.66
C SER A 99 -3.55 -13.77 -3.99
N ASN A 100 -3.02 -14.34 -5.09
CA ASN A 100 -3.56 -14.17 -6.43
C ASN A 100 -3.82 -12.69 -6.81
N GLY A 101 -3.01 -11.76 -6.30
CA GLY A 101 -3.17 -10.33 -6.54
C GLY A 101 -4.15 -9.64 -5.58
N SER A 102 -4.41 -10.21 -4.40
CA SER A 102 -5.39 -9.68 -3.44
C SER A 102 -5.05 -8.28 -2.91
N HIS A 103 -3.82 -7.82 -3.09
CA HIS A 103 -3.34 -6.50 -2.66
C HIS A 103 -3.17 -5.54 -3.85
N THR A 104 -3.67 -5.91 -5.03
CA THR A 104 -3.55 -5.14 -6.27
C THR A 104 -4.92 -4.79 -6.83
N LEU A 105 -5.18 -3.49 -7.03
CA LEU A 105 -6.37 -3.02 -7.73
C LEU A 105 -6.29 -3.33 -9.23
N PRO A 106 -7.44 -3.43 -9.93
CA PRO A 106 -7.46 -3.41 -11.39
C PRO A 106 -6.74 -2.17 -11.93
N GLY A 107 -5.70 -2.38 -12.75
CA GLY A 107 -4.84 -1.30 -13.27
C GLY A 107 -3.62 -0.95 -12.41
N GLY A 108 -3.42 -1.65 -11.28
CA GLY A 108 -2.32 -1.42 -10.34
C GLY A 108 -2.66 -0.40 -9.25
N ASN A 109 -1.85 -0.36 -8.20
CA ASN A 109 -2.07 0.57 -7.10
C ASN A 109 -1.43 1.93 -7.38
N PRO A 110 -2.03 3.04 -6.90
CA PRO A 110 -1.42 4.35 -7.05
C PRO A 110 -0.17 4.49 -6.19
N PRO A 111 0.89 5.15 -6.68
CA PRO A 111 2.10 5.39 -5.89
C PRO A 111 1.81 6.37 -4.75
N LEU A 112 2.49 6.18 -3.62
CA LEU A 112 2.46 7.16 -2.54
C LEU A 112 3.11 8.48 -2.96
N ALA A 113 2.59 9.59 -2.44
CA ALA A 113 3.25 10.88 -2.54
C ALA A 113 4.60 10.85 -1.83
N ARG A 114 5.61 11.43 -2.47
CA ARG A 114 6.89 11.66 -1.83
C ARG A 114 6.72 12.67 -0.70
N ILE A 115 7.31 12.38 0.45
CA ILE A 115 7.41 13.29 1.58
C ILE A 115 8.61 14.20 1.32
N GLU A 116 8.33 15.49 1.20
CA GLU A 116 9.37 16.53 1.19
C GLU A 116 9.70 16.87 2.66
N SER A 117 10.92 16.55 3.09
CA SER A 117 11.38 16.78 4.46
C SER A 117 12.74 17.48 4.45
N ALA A 118 12.91 18.46 5.34
CA ALA A 118 14.20 19.09 5.60
C ALA A 118 15.18 18.14 6.34
N ASP A 119 14.67 17.09 6.97
CA ASP A 119 15.48 16.03 7.56
C ASP A 119 15.80 14.96 6.51
N ALA A 120 17.08 14.87 6.15
CA ALA A 120 17.60 13.88 5.19
C ALA A 120 17.44 12.42 5.66
N ARG A 121 17.12 12.18 6.94
CA ARG A 121 16.87 10.85 7.50
C ARG A 121 15.39 10.50 7.58
N ALA A 122 14.50 11.41 7.19
CA ALA A 122 13.07 11.14 7.16
C ALA A 122 12.71 10.07 6.11
N ALA A 123 11.61 9.37 6.35
CA ALA A 123 11.05 8.47 5.34
C ALA A 123 10.70 9.25 4.07
N ARG A 124 10.97 8.64 2.91
CA ARG A 124 10.69 9.24 1.60
C ARG A 124 9.22 9.11 1.23
N PHE A 125 8.58 8.06 1.74
CA PHE A 125 7.17 7.73 1.53
C PHE A 125 6.67 7.08 2.81
N SER A 126 5.46 7.39 3.25
CA SER A 126 4.84 6.74 4.40
C SER A 126 3.33 6.78 4.28
N ILE A 127 2.68 5.75 4.81
CA ILE A 127 1.23 5.66 4.98
C ILE A 127 0.93 4.96 6.30
N THR A 128 -0.03 5.52 7.04
CA THR A 128 -0.57 4.93 8.26
C THR A 128 -2.07 4.75 8.08
N TYR A 129 -2.58 3.55 8.34
CA TYR A 129 -4.01 3.24 8.29
C TYR A 129 -4.33 2.12 9.27
N ALA A 130 -5.46 2.23 9.99
CA ALA A 130 -5.91 1.22 10.95
C ALA A 130 -4.82 0.74 11.93
N GLY A 131 -3.91 1.62 12.38
CA GLY A 131 -2.81 1.24 13.29
C GLY A 131 -1.63 0.54 12.64
N ALA A 132 -1.71 0.20 11.34
CA ALA A 132 -0.56 -0.23 10.55
C ALA A 132 0.19 0.97 9.97
N ASN A 133 1.49 0.79 9.71
CA ASN A 133 2.36 1.77 9.08
C ASN A 133 3.22 1.08 8.01
N CYS A 134 3.25 1.65 6.81
CA CYS A 134 4.17 1.26 5.74
C CYS A 134 4.96 2.47 5.28
N GLN A 135 6.25 2.29 5.00
CA GLN A 135 7.13 3.37 4.55
C GLN A 135 8.27 2.88 3.66
N ILE A 136 8.81 3.80 2.84
CA ILE A 136 10.14 3.66 2.27
C ILE A 136 11.06 4.59 3.04
N THR A 137 12.04 4.02 3.71
CA THR A 137 13.01 4.78 4.52
C THR A 137 13.94 5.64 3.65
N TYR A 138 14.73 6.50 4.28
CA TYR A 138 15.76 7.29 3.59
C TYR A 138 16.84 6.44 2.87
N ARG A 139 16.91 5.13 3.16
CA ARG A 139 17.85 4.18 2.54
C ARG A 139 17.19 3.30 1.47
N ASP A 140 16.02 3.69 0.97
CA ASP A 140 15.25 2.94 -0.03
C ASP A 140 14.85 1.52 0.43
N VAL A 141 14.66 1.36 1.73
CA VAL A 141 14.15 0.11 2.33
C VAL A 141 12.65 0.26 2.50
N ALA A 142 11.88 -0.62 1.86
CA ALA A 142 10.45 -0.78 2.11
C ALA A 142 10.25 -1.50 3.45
N VAL A 143 9.43 -0.94 4.33
CA VAL A 143 9.15 -1.47 5.66
C VAL A 143 7.66 -1.32 5.94
N CYS A 144 7.02 -2.37 6.41
CA CYS A 144 5.68 -2.32 6.96
C CYS A 144 5.64 -2.92 8.35
N SER A 145 4.76 -2.40 9.19
CA SER A 145 4.53 -2.84 10.55
C SER A 145 3.04 -2.81 10.88
N SER A 146 2.53 -3.87 11.49
CA SER A 146 1.18 -3.95 12.03
C SER A 146 1.12 -5.06 13.09
N MET A 147 0.16 -4.98 14.01
CA MET A 147 -0.09 -6.03 15.02
C MET A 147 1.14 -6.48 15.85
N GLY A 148 2.15 -5.61 15.99
CA GLY A 148 3.41 -5.94 16.69
C GLY A 148 4.48 -6.63 15.84
N HIS A 149 4.18 -6.91 14.57
CA HIS A 149 5.05 -7.58 13.60
C HIS A 149 5.38 -6.65 12.44
N GLY A 150 6.33 -7.06 11.60
CA GLY A 150 6.68 -6.30 10.42
C GLY A 150 7.39 -7.11 9.37
N PHE A 151 7.50 -6.53 8.18
CA PHE A 151 8.43 -6.99 7.17
C PHE A 151 9.26 -5.83 6.65
N SER A 152 10.44 -6.15 6.16
CA SER A 152 11.29 -5.21 5.46
C SER A 152 11.95 -5.87 4.27
N GLN A 153 12.21 -5.09 3.22
CA GLN A 153 13.08 -5.51 2.14
C GLN A 153 14.36 -4.69 2.16
N TRP A 154 15.41 -5.30 2.71
CA TRP A 154 16.78 -4.83 2.58
C TRP A 154 17.54 -5.80 1.67
N GLY A 155 17.84 -5.38 0.44
CA GLY A 155 18.45 -6.24 -0.58
C GLY A 155 17.42 -7.15 -1.29
N PRO A 156 17.86 -8.27 -1.90
CA PRO A 156 17.03 -9.07 -2.80
C PRO A 156 16.00 -9.98 -2.09
N VAL A 157 16.15 -10.23 -0.78
CA VAL A 157 15.32 -11.20 -0.03
C VAL A 157 14.53 -10.46 1.05
N PRO A 158 13.19 -10.45 0.99
CA PRO A 158 12.34 -9.92 2.05
C PRO A 158 12.56 -10.63 3.40
N GLN A 159 12.39 -9.90 4.50
CA GLN A 159 12.53 -10.38 5.87
C GLN A 159 11.24 -10.07 6.65
N GLY A 160 10.64 -11.06 7.28
CA GLY A 160 9.53 -10.92 8.22
C GLY A 160 9.98 -11.15 9.66
N TYR A 161 9.44 -10.35 10.58
CA TYR A 161 9.80 -10.34 11.99
C TYR A 161 8.60 -9.98 12.88
#